data_AF-A0A6M0AFE2-F1
#
_entry.id   AF-A0A6M0AFE2-F1
#
_cell.length_a   1.000
_cell.length_b   1.000
_cell.length_c   1.000
_cell.angle_alpha   90.00
_cell.angle_beta   90.00
_cell.angle_gamma   90.00
#
_symmetry.space_group_name_H-M   'P 1'
#
loop_
_entity.id
_entity.type
_entity.pdbx_description
1 polymer ?
#
loop_
_entity_poly.entity_id
_entity_poly.type
_entity_poly.pdbx_seq_one_letter_code
_entity_poly.pdbx_strand_id
1 'polypeptide(L)'
;KSLKVGQTYRWNLEINCPSTELSNQFPTPASVTGLVRRVAQSPDLERELNGANTPLERIAAYGKHHIWYDTLTELAELRLQDPQNMTLETAWIKLLTDQSFVETISKTNILGNLQ
;
A
#
# COMPACT_ATOMS: atom_id res chain seq x y z
N LYS A 1 16.94 -3.55 -15.27
CA LYS A 1 17.61 -3.65 -13.95
C LYS A 1 16.55 -3.84 -12.88
N SER A 2 16.73 -4.76 -11.94
CA SER A 2 15.78 -5.00 -10.84
C SER A 2 15.88 -3.90 -9.76
N LEU A 3 14.79 -3.63 -9.04
CA LEU A 3 14.80 -2.74 -7.88
C LEU A 3 15.72 -3.31 -6.79
N LYS A 4 16.49 -2.46 -6.11
CA LYS A 4 17.39 -2.87 -5.04
C LYS A 4 16.64 -2.91 -3.72
N VAL A 5 16.93 -3.93 -2.91
CA VAL A 5 16.40 -4.05 -1.54
C VAL A 5 16.82 -2.84 -0.71
N GLY A 6 15.91 -2.33 0.12
CA GLY A 6 16.15 -1.17 1.00
C GLY A 6 16.11 0.18 0.29
N GLN A 7 15.91 0.22 -1.03
CA GLN A 7 15.79 1.45 -1.79
C GLN A 7 14.31 1.82 -1.98
N THR A 8 14.03 3.11 -1.79
CA THR A 8 12.74 3.73 -2.12
C THR A 8 12.86 4.37 -3.51
N TYR A 9 11.87 4.11 -4.35
CA TYR A 9 11.76 4.62 -5.71
C TYR A 9 10.48 5.45 -5.82
N ARG A 10 10.54 6.54 -6.57
CA ARG A 10 9.37 7.29 -6.97
C ARG A 10 8.90 6.75 -8.32
N TRP A 11 7.59 6.52 -8.46
CA TRP A 11 6.96 6.18 -9.72
C TRP A 11 5.89 7.23 -10.05
N ASN A 12 5.66 7.45 -11.34
CA ASN A 12 4.57 8.26 -11.86
C ASN A 12 3.83 7.47 -12.94
N LEU A 13 2.52 7.65 -12.99
CA LEU A 13 1.65 7.22 -14.06
C LEU A 13 0.94 8.46 -14.60
N GLU A 14 1.03 8.67 -15.90
CA GLU A 14 0.44 9.79 -16.61
C GLU A 14 -0.51 9.25 -17.67
N ILE A 15 -1.76 9.67 -17.62
CA ILE A 15 -2.78 9.24 -18.56
C ILE A 15 -3.01 10.37 -19.55
N ASN A 16 -2.55 10.18 -20.78
CA ASN A 16 -2.78 11.13 -21.87
C ASN A 16 -4.07 10.76 -22.60
N CYS A 17 -5.14 11.54 -22.38
CA CYS A 17 -6.36 11.40 -23.16
C CYS A 17 -6.27 12.30 -24.40
N PRO A 18 -6.41 11.76 -25.64
CA PRO A 18 -6.49 12.60 -26.83
C PRO A 18 -7.78 13.43 -26.79
N SER A 19 -7.69 14.76 -26.86
CA SER A 19 -8.86 15.62 -27.04
C SER A 19 -9.29 15.56 -28.51
N THR A 20 -10.60 15.46 -28.76
CA THR A 20 -11.17 15.54 -30.12
C THR A 20 -11.32 16.98 -30.62
N GLU A 21 -10.98 17.97 -29.81
CA GLU A 21 -11.13 19.39 -30.14
C GLU A 21 -9.79 20.11 -29.93
N LEU A 22 -9.46 20.92 -30.95
CA LEU A 22 -8.28 21.74 -31.15
C LEU A 22 -7.85 22.51 -29.90
N SER A 23 -6.76 22.10 -29.25
CA SER A 23 -5.82 23.05 -28.66
C SER A 23 -4.46 22.40 -28.49
N ASN A 24 -3.40 23.10 -28.91
CA ASN A 24 -2.00 22.71 -28.77
C ASN A 24 -1.51 22.79 -27.31
N GLN A 25 -2.34 22.34 -26.37
CA GLN A 25 -2.07 22.28 -24.94
C GLN A 25 -2.68 20.96 -24.48
N PHE A 26 -1.85 19.92 -24.41
CA PHE A 26 -2.23 18.67 -23.76
C PHE A 26 -1.87 18.82 -22.27
N PRO A 27 -2.76 19.28 -21.36
CA PRO A 27 -2.57 18.95 -19.96
C PRO A 27 -2.78 17.44 -19.87
N THR A 28 -1.82 16.69 -19.33
CA THR A 28 -2.02 15.30 -18.90
C THR A 28 -3.24 15.31 -17.96
N PRO A 29 -4.45 14.89 -18.39
CA PRO A 29 -5.68 15.15 -17.63
C PRO A 29 -5.76 14.37 -16.32
N ALA A 30 -4.91 13.36 -16.14
CA ALA A 30 -4.75 12.66 -14.88
C ALA A 30 -3.31 12.18 -14.71
N SER A 31 -2.73 12.46 -13.55
CA SER A 31 -1.44 11.93 -13.12
C SER A 31 -1.51 11.38 -11.71
N VAL A 32 -0.81 10.27 -11.48
CA VAL A 32 -0.65 9.64 -10.16
C VAL A 32 0.83 9.49 -9.90
N THR A 33 1.29 9.98 -8.75
CA THR A 33 2.66 9.77 -8.27
C THR A 33 2.62 8.95 -6.99
N GLY A 34 3.57 8.03 -6.82
CA GLY A 34 3.72 7.26 -5.59
C GLY A 34 5.18 6.93 -5.27
N LEU A 35 5.36 6.34 -4.09
CA LEU A 35 6.61 5.72 -3.66
C LEU A 35 6.45 4.19 -3.64
N VAL A 36 7.52 3.48 -3.97
CA VAL A 36 7.64 2.03 -3.77
C VAL A 36 8.99 1.73 -3.13
N ARG A 37 9.00 0.91 -2.07
CA ARG A 37 10.22 0.47 -1.42
C ARG A 37 10.32 -1.04 -1.54
N ARG A 38 11.44 -1.53 -2.08
CA ARG A 38 11.67 -2.98 -2.09
C ARG A 38 12.15 -3.42 -0.72
N VAL A 39 11.31 -4.14 0.00
CA VAL A 39 11.66 -4.78 1.29
C VAL A 39 12.37 -6.10 1.02
N ALA A 40 13.29 -6.49 1.91
CA ALA A 40 13.95 -7.79 1.83
C ALA A 40 12.94 -8.89 2.10
N GLN A 41 12.85 -9.89 1.23
CA GLN A 41 12.08 -11.09 1.53
C GLN A 41 12.94 -11.97 2.45
N SER A 42 12.72 -11.86 3.75
CA SER A 42 13.37 -12.75 4.70
C SER A 42 12.80 -14.17 4.56
N PRO A 43 13.57 -15.22 4.87
CA PRO A 43 13.04 -16.59 4.88
C PRO A 43 11.81 -16.76 5.78
N ASP A 44 11.71 -15.97 6.85
CA ASP A 44 10.55 -15.98 7.74
C ASP A 44 9.33 -15.34 7.08
N LEU A 45 9.48 -14.17 6.43
CA LEU A 45 8.39 -13.55 5.69
C LEU A 45 7.89 -14.47 4.58
N GLU A 46 8.81 -15.10 3.84
CA GLU A 46 8.45 -16.07 2.80
C GLU A 46 7.68 -17.27 3.36
N ARG A 47 8.12 -17.83 4.48
CA ARG A 47 7.44 -18.95 5.14
C ARG A 47 6.04 -18.55 5.61
N GLU A 48 5.90 -17.38 6.21
CA GLU A 48 4.61 -16.87 6.70
C GLU A 48 3.63 -16.59 5.56
N LEU A 49 4.10 -15.97 4.47
CA LEU A 49 3.28 -15.72 3.29
C LEU A 49 2.86 -17.01 2.59
N ASN A 50 3.77 -17.99 2.47
CA ASN A 50 3.45 -19.29 1.86
C ASN A 50 2.53 -20.15 2.75
N GLY A 51 2.56 -19.95 4.06
CA GLY A 51 1.72 -20.64 5.04
C GLY A 51 0.37 -19.97 5.32
N ALA A 52 0.18 -18.73 4.87
CA ALA A 52 -1.06 -17.99 5.06
C ALA A 52 -2.19 -18.59 4.22
N ASN A 53 -3.23 -19.10 4.87
CA ASN A 53 -4.42 -19.66 4.25
C ASN A 53 -5.57 -18.66 4.18
N THR A 54 -5.47 -17.55 4.91
CA THR A 54 -6.48 -16.49 4.94
C THR A 54 -5.87 -15.13 4.61
N PRO A 55 -6.67 -14.18 4.09
CA PRO A 55 -6.21 -12.81 3.89
C PRO A 55 -5.68 -12.14 5.17
N LEU A 56 -6.32 -12.41 6.31
CA LEU A 56 -5.88 -11.85 7.61
C LEU A 56 -4.51 -12.39 8.05
N GLU A 57 -4.20 -13.67 7.80
CA GLU A 57 -2.87 -14.22 8.08
C GLU A 57 -1.79 -13.57 7.21
N ARG A 58 -2.09 -13.34 5.92
CA ARG A 58 -1.19 -12.62 5.01
C ARG A 58 -0.93 -11.19 5.49
N ILE A 59 -1.99 -10.47 5.87
CA ILE A 59 -1.91 -9.11 6.42
C ILE A 59 -1.09 -9.10 7.71
N ALA A 60 -1.29 -10.08 8.59
CA ALA A 60 -0.52 -10.20 9.83
C ALA A 60 0.99 -10.41 9.55
N ALA A 61 1.35 -11.18 8.53
CA ALA A 61 2.74 -11.35 8.09
C ALA A 61 3.34 -10.02 7.61
N TYR A 62 2.62 -9.25 6.79
CA TYR A 62 3.07 -7.92 6.38
C TYR A 62 3.29 -6.97 7.57
N GLY A 63 2.35 -6.96 8.52
CA GLY A 63 2.43 -6.13 9.72
C GLY A 63 3.65 -6.50 10.58
N LYS A 64 3.88 -7.80 10.80
CA LYS A 64 5.03 -8.32 11.54
C LYS A 64 6.37 -7.92 10.91
N HIS A 65 6.42 -7.81 9.59
CA HIS A 65 7.62 -7.44 8.85
C HIS A 65 7.70 -5.93 8.50
N HIS A 66 6.91 -5.10 9.18
CA HIS A 66 6.87 -3.64 9.01
C HIS A 66 6.54 -3.16 7.58
N ILE A 67 5.80 -3.97 6.83
CA ILE A 67 5.31 -3.65 5.48
C ILE A 67 3.96 -2.94 5.64
N TRP A 68 4.03 -1.70 6.14
CA TRP A 68 2.86 -0.97 6.65
C TRP A 68 1.83 -0.63 5.57
N TYR A 69 2.27 -0.33 4.34
CA TYR A 69 1.37 0.07 3.25
C TYR A 69 0.46 -1.07 2.83
N ASP A 70 1.02 -2.25 2.56
CA ASP A 70 0.28 -3.46 2.23
C ASP A 70 -0.61 -3.89 3.40
N THR A 71 -0.11 -3.81 4.64
CA THR A 71 -0.90 -4.13 5.86
C THR A 71 -2.16 -3.27 5.96
N LEU A 72 -2.03 -1.94 5.80
CA LEU A 72 -3.13 -1.00 5.91
C LEU A 72 -4.11 -1.13 4.75
N THR A 73 -3.58 -1.19 3.53
CA THR A 73 -4.37 -1.21 2.29
C THR A 73 -5.22 -2.46 2.21
N GLU A 74 -4.61 -3.64 2.40
CA GLU A 74 -5.35 -4.90 2.30
C GLU A 74 -6.40 -5.05 3.42
N LEU A 75 -6.09 -4.59 4.65
CA LEU A 75 -7.08 -4.63 5.72
C LEU A 75 -8.25 -3.66 5.47
N ALA A 76 -7.97 -2.48 4.92
CA ALA A 76 -9.01 -1.53 4.52
C ALA A 76 -9.90 -2.13 3.42
N GLU A 77 -9.31 -2.75 2.40
CA GLU A 77 -10.03 -3.40 1.31
C GLU A 77 -10.94 -4.52 1.82
N LEU A 78 -10.44 -5.40 2.70
CA LEU A 78 -11.26 -6.44 3.31
C LEU A 78 -12.44 -5.85 4.10
N ARG A 79 -12.21 -4.80 4.88
CA ARG A 79 -13.28 -4.15 5.65
C ARG A 79 -14.30 -3.46 4.75
N LEU A 80 -13.90 -2.92 3.61
CA LEU A 80 -14.81 -2.36 2.61
C LEU A 80 -15.69 -3.45 1.96
N GLN A 81 -15.14 -4.65 1.76
CA GLN A 81 -15.88 -5.77 1.17
C GLN A 81 -16.85 -6.42 2.16
N ASP A 82 -16.50 -6.51 3.44
CA ASP A 82 -17.36 -7.06 4.49
C ASP A 82 -17.44 -6.12 5.71
N PRO A 83 -18.23 -5.03 5.62
CA PRO A 83 -18.26 -3.99 6.65
C PRO A 83 -18.86 -4.41 7.99
N GLN A 84 -19.65 -5.49 8.01
CA GLN A 84 -20.31 -6.00 9.22
C GLN A 84 -19.46 -7.04 9.97
N ASN A 85 -18.29 -7.39 9.43
CA ASN A 85 -17.40 -8.36 10.02
C ASN A 85 -16.71 -7.81 11.28
N MET A 86 -17.14 -8.27 12.45
CA MET A 86 -16.57 -7.86 13.74
C MET A 86 -15.08 -8.22 13.89
N THR A 87 -14.61 -9.28 13.21
CA THR A 87 -13.19 -9.65 13.24
C THR A 87 -12.35 -8.63 12.48
N LEU A 88 -12.79 -8.19 11.30
CA LEU A 88 -12.11 -7.15 10.53
C LEU A 88 -12.16 -5.81 11.26
N GLU A 89 -13.27 -5.51 11.93
CA GLU A 89 -13.37 -4.31 12.76
C GLU A 89 -12.37 -4.32 13.92
N THR A 90 -12.28 -5.44 14.64
CA THR A 90 -11.33 -5.59 15.73
C THR A 90 -9.89 -5.48 15.24
N ALA A 91 -9.56 -6.12 14.11
CA ALA A 91 -8.24 -6.03 13.49
C ALA A 91 -7.89 -4.59 13.09
N TRP A 92 -8.86 -3.85 12.52
CA TRP A 92 -8.69 -2.45 12.14
C TRP A 92 -8.39 -1.56 13.33
N ILE A 93 -9.19 -1.68 14.40
CA ILE A 93 -8.98 -0.91 15.64
C ILE A 93 -7.61 -1.25 16.23
N LYS A 94 -7.26 -2.54 16.29
CA LYS A 94 -5.96 -2.97 16.82
C LYS A 94 -4.79 -2.40 16.02
N LEU A 95 -4.88 -2.39 14.69
CA LEU A 95 -3.83 -1.84 13.82
C LEU A 95 -3.66 -0.34 14.05
N LEU A 96 -4.75 0.42 14.07
CA LEU A 96 -4.72 1.88 14.19
C LEU A 96 -4.44 2.38 15.61
N THR A 97 -4.53 1.52 16.62
CA THR A 97 -4.19 1.84 18.01
C THR A 97 -2.80 1.34 18.41
N ASP A 98 -2.14 0.56 17.55
CA ASP A 98 -0.76 0.12 17.76
C ASP A 98 0.21 1.31 17.65
N GLN A 99 0.89 1.62 18.75
CA GLN A 99 1.78 2.78 18.82
C GLN A 99 2.96 2.68 17.85
N SER A 100 3.53 1.49 17.67
CA SER A 100 4.66 1.29 16.76
C SER A 100 4.25 1.49 15.31
N PHE A 101 3.06 0.99 14.96
CA PHE A 101 2.48 1.16 13.63
C PHE A 101 2.18 2.63 13.34
N VAL A 102 1.48 3.33 14.26
CA VAL A 102 1.13 4.75 14.11
C VAL A 102 2.38 5.63 14.03
N GLU A 103 3.41 5.33 14.83
CA GLU A 103 4.70 6.03 14.76
C GLU A 103 5.39 5.84 13.40
N THR A 104 5.32 4.62 12.83
CA THR A 104 5.90 4.32 11.52
C THR A 104 5.22 5.12 10.40
N ILE A 105 3.88 5.13 10.37
CA ILE A 105 3.12 5.83 9.31
C ILE A 105 3.25 7.35 9.46
N SER A 106 3.29 7.89 10.68
CA SER A 106 3.39 9.34 10.92
C SER A 106 4.72 9.95 10.50
N LYS A 107 5.80 9.16 10.51
CA LYS A 107 7.13 9.58 10.05
C LYS A 107 7.33 9.41 8.54
N THR A 108 6.38 8.77 7.85
CA THR A 108 6.52 8.47 6.42
C THR A 108 5.94 9.60 5.57
N ASN A 109 6.71 10.10 4.60
CA ASN A 109 6.22 11.11 3.67
C ASN A 109 5.05 10.56 2.85
N ILE A 110 3.88 11.18 2.99
CA ILE A 110 2.73 10.91 2.14
C ILE A 110 2.98 11.57 0.78
N LEU A 111 3.37 10.76 -0.21
CA LEU A 111 3.45 11.18 -1.60
C LEU A 111 2.39 10.41 -2.38
N GLY A 112 1.23 11.05 -2.52
CA GLY A 112 0.08 10.54 -3.26
C GLY A 112 -0.80 11.72 -3.67
N ASN A 113 -0.40 12.44 -4.71
CA ASN A 113 -1.25 13.45 -5.33
C ASN A 113 -1.87 12.84 -6.59
N LEU A 114 -3.19 12.86 -6.63
CA LEU A 114 -3.98 12.79 -7.86
C LEU A 114 -4.09 14.24 -8.35
N GLN A 115 -3.44 14.55 -9.47
CA GLN A 115 -3.58 15.84 -10.15
C GLN A 115 -4.23 15.65 -11.51
#